data_AF-A0A512E4I3-F1
#
_entry.id   AF-A0A512E4I3-F1
#
_cell.length_a   1.000
_cell.length_b   1.000
_cell.length_c   1.000
_cell.angle_alpha   90.00
_cell.angle_beta   90.00
_cell.angle_gamma   90.00
#
_symmetry.space_group_name_H-M   'P 1'
#
loop_
_entity.id
_entity.type
_entity.pdbx_description
1 polymer ?
#
loop_
_entity_poly.entity_id
_entity_poly.type
_entity_poly.pdbx_seq_one_letter_code
_entity_poly.pdbx_strand_id
1 'polypeptide(L)' 'MAKGAWTLGEYPLPMVRVSCAKCGRAGQYHRAKLLERYGADMAMPELRHELAQCSRRRTMNDPCMVIFSDRIERT' A
#
# COMPACT_ATOMS: atom_id res chain seq x y z
N MET A 1 2.45 21.16 5.34
CA MET A 1 1.80 20.75 4.07
C MET A 1 2.69 19.68 3.42
N ALA A 2 2.39 18.39 3.62
CA ALA A 2 3.29 17.33 3.15
C ALA A 2 3.22 17.20 1.62
N LYS A 3 4.31 17.54 0.94
CA LYS A 3 4.51 17.27 -0.50
C LYS A 3 4.35 15.77 -0.78
N GLY A 4 3.34 15.39 -1.57
CA GLY A 4 3.49 14.32 -2.56
C GLY A 4 3.18 12.88 -2.15
N ALA A 5 2.28 12.64 -1.19
CA ALA A 5 1.70 11.30 -1.04
C ALA A 5 0.54 11.15 -2.03
N TRP A 6 0.66 10.22 -2.99
CA TRP A 6 -0.45 9.87 -3.87
C TRP A 6 -1.62 9.36 -3.05
N THR A 7 -2.82 9.78 -3.41
CA THR A 7 -4.04 9.12 -2.93
C THR A 7 -4.32 7.86 -3.75
N LEU A 8 -5.16 6.98 -3.21
CA LEU A 8 -5.66 5.82 -3.94
C LEU A 8 -6.50 6.23 -5.16
N GLY A 9 -7.18 7.38 -5.08
CA GLY A 9 -7.89 8.00 -6.18
C GLY A 9 -6.96 8.46 -7.32
N GLU A 10 -5.77 8.98 -7.00
CA GLU A 10 -4.80 9.40 -8.02
C GLU A 10 -4.02 8.24 -8.62
N TYR A 11 -4.02 7.06 -8.00
CA TYR A 11 -3.23 5.92 -8.43
C TYR A 11 -3.58 5.48 -9.88
N PRO A 12 -2.62 5.54 -10.83
CA PRO A 12 -2.94 5.40 -12.26
C PRO A 12 -3.16 3.94 -12.68
N LEU A 13 -2.66 2.97 -11.92
CA LEU A 13 -2.78 1.56 -12.26
C LEU A 13 -4.07 0.94 -11.69
N PRO A 14 -4.71 0.01 -12.43
CA PRO A 14 -5.90 -0.69 -11.94
C PRO A 14 -5.59 -1.72 -10.83
N MET A 15 -4.32 -2.11 -10.69
CA MET A 15 -3.85 -3.07 -9.68
C MET A 15 -2.74 -2.44 -8.85
N VAL A 16 -2.87 -2.55 -7.52
CA VAL A 16 -1.86 -2.17 -6.54
C VAL A 16 -1.13 -3.43 -6.08
N ARG A 17 0.13 -3.58 -6.51
CA ARG A 17 1.01 -4.68 -6.16
C ARG A 17 1.81 -4.34 -4.92
N VAL A 18 1.82 -5.26 -3.97
CA VAL A 18 2.58 -5.13 -2.72
C VAL A 18 3.52 -6.30 -2.54
N SER A 19 4.68 -6.03 -1.98
CA SER A 19 5.62 -7.06 -1.55
C SER A 19 6.23 -6.71 -0.21
N CYS A 20 6.49 -7.71 0.63
CA CYS A 20 7.15 -7.56 1.91
C CYS A 20 8.31 -8.54 1.99
N ALA A 21 9.54 -8.04 1.90
CA ALA A 21 10.75 -8.87 1.99
C ALA A 21 10.87 -9.63 3.32
N LYS A 22 10.25 -9.11 4.39
CA LYS A 22 10.36 -9.67 5.74
C LYS A 22 9.49 -10.90 5.97
N CYS A 23 8.20 -10.83 5.63
CA CYS A 23 7.29 -11.98 5.77
C CYS A 23 7.13 -12.79 4.48
N GLY A 24 7.76 -12.37 3.38
CA GLY A 24 7.65 -13.03 2.08
C GLY A 24 6.30 -12.81 1.40
N ARG A 25 5.46 -11.91 1.94
CA ARG A 25 4.14 -11.63 1.40
C ARG A 25 4.29 -10.90 0.07
N ALA A 26 3.78 -11.48 -1.00
CA ALA A 26 3.60 -10.81 -2.28
C ALA A 26 2.12 -10.93 -2.67
N GLY A 27 1.53 -9.84 -3.13
CA GLY A 27 0.11 -9.82 -3.49
C GLY A 27 -0.24 -8.64 -4.37
N GLN A 28 -1.42 -8.72 -4.96
CA GLN A 28 -1.98 -7.64 -5.77
C GLN A 28 -3.43 -7.41 -5.38
N TYR A 29 -3.83 -6.15 -5.34
CA TYR A 29 -5.17 -5.72 -5.00
C TYR A 29 -5.75 -4.91 -6.15
N HIS A 30 -7.01 -5.18 -6.50
CA HIS A 30 -7.71 -4.31 -7.44
C HIS A 30 -7.94 -2.95 -6.80
N ARG A 31 -7.50 -1.88 -7.48
CA ARG A 31 -7.71 -0.50 -7.04
C ARG A 31 -9.19 -0.22 -6.80
N ALA A 32 -10.08 -0.70 -7.68
CA ALA A 32 -11.53 -0.57 -7.50
C ALA A 32 -12.01 -1.11 -6.15
N LYS A 33 -11.59 -2.32 -5.76
CA LYS A 33 -11.94 -2.90 -4.45
C LYS A 33 -11.35 -2.14 -3.27
N LEU A 34 -10.15 -1.58 -3.44
CA LEU A 34 -9.54 -0.74 -2.41
C LEU A 34 -10.30 0.59 -2.27
N LEU A 35 -10.74 1.18 -3.39
CA LEU A 35 -11.53 2.41 -3.40
C LEU A 35 -12.89 2.20 -2.72
N GLU A 36 -13.56 1.08 -3.01
CA GLU A 36 -14.83 0.72 -2.35
C GLU A 36 -14.67 0.54 -0.84
N ARG A 37 -13.51 0.06 -0.37
CA ARG A 37 -13.27 -0.23 1.05
C ARG A 37 -12.75 0.97 1.84
N TYR A 38 -11.83 1.75 1.27
CA TYR A 38 -11.12 2.82 1.99
C TYR A 38 -11.42 4.23 1.47
N GLY A 39 -12.03 4.35 0.28
CA GLY A 39 -12.31 5.63 -0.37
C GLY A 39 -11.16 6.14 -1.24
N ALA A 40 -11.48 7.10 -2.11
CA ALA A 40 -10.52 7.72 -3.03
C ALA A 40 -9.50 8.62 -2.33
N ASP A 41 -9.91 9.28 -1.24
CA ASP A 41 -9.10 10.19 -0.43
C ASP A 41 -8.05 9.47 0.45
N MET A 42 -8.06 8.14 0.48
CA MET A 42 -7.10 7.34 1.24
C MET A 42 -5.68 7.58 0.71
N ALA A 43 -4.78 8.09 1.56
CA ALA A 43 -3.39 8.28 1.19
C ALA A 43 -2.67 6.92 1.06
N MET A 44 -1.83 6.75 0.04
CA MET A 44 -1.02 5.53 -0.17
C MET A 44 -0.20 5.11 1.08
N PRO A 45 0.45 6.03 1.83
CA PRO A 45 1.14 5.66 3.07
C PRO A 45 0.21 5.11 4.15
N GLU A 46 -1.01 5.62 4.27
CA GLU A 46 -2.02 5.10 5.19
C GLU A 46 -2.51 3.73 4.72
N LEU A 47 -2.80 3.59 3.43
CA LEU A 47 -3.20 2.31 2.84
C LEU A 47 -2.12 1.24 3.06
N ARG A 48 -0.84 1.63 2.96
CA ARG A 48 0.27 0.74 3.25
C ARG A 48 0.21 0.21 4.68
N HIS A 49 -0.12 1.05 5.66
CA HIS A 49 -0.30 0.63 7.06
C HIS A 49 -1.49 -0.31 7.24
N GLU A 50 -2.61 -0.04 6.56
CA GLU A 50 -3.78 -0.93 6.59
C GLU A 50 -3.46 -2.30 5.96
N LEU A 51 -2.70 -2.31 4.86
CA LEU A 51 -2.25 -3.53 4.19
C LEU A 51 -1.10 -4.22 4.93
N ALA A 52 -0.43 -3.55 5.87
CA ALA A 52 0.75 -3.99 6.61
C ALA A 52 0.46 -5.07 7.68
N GLN A 53 -0.34 -6.07 7.33
CA GLN A 53 -0.54 -7.27 8.14
C GLN A 53 0.58 -8.29 7.86
N CYS A 54 1.61 -8.34 8.72
CA CYS A 54 2.59 -9.42 8.70
C CYS A 54 2.38 -10.33 9.93
N SER A 55 2.18 -11.62 9.68
CA SER A 55 2.13 -12.65 10.73
C SER A 55 3.48 -12.85 11.43
N ARG A 56 4.58 -12.39 10.83
CA ARG A 56 5.94 -12.44 11.44
C ARG A 56 6.27 -11.23 12.32
N ARG A 57 5.32 -10.34 12.61
CA ARG A 57 5.54 -9.21 13.52
C ARG A 57 5.71 -9.78 14.94
N ARG A 58 6.95 -9.91 15.40
CA ARG A 58 7.26 -10.48 16.73
C ARG A 58 7.14 -9.45 17.86
N THR A 59 7.35 -8.17 17.56
CA THR A 59 7.41 -7.10 18.57
C THR A 59 6.86 -5.80 17.98
N MET A 60 6.40 -4.88 18.84
CA MET A 60 5.84 -3.59 18.43
C MET A 60 6.84 -2.75 17.60
N ASN A 61 8.13 -2.88 17.91
CA ASN A 61 9.25 -2.18 17.25
C ASN A 61 9.74 -2.84 15.94
N ASP A 62 9.04 -3.87 15.47
CA ASP A 62 9.42 -4.66 14.31
C ASP A 62 8.34 -4.50 13.21
N PRO A 63 8.27 -3.33 12.54
CA PRO A 63 7.19 -3.03 11.61
C PRO A 63 7.21 -3.92 10.36
N CYS A 64 6.08 -4.00 9.68
CA CYS A 64 5.98 -4.67 8.39
C CYS A 64 6.73 -3.86 7.34
N MET A 65 7.65 -4.49 6.61
CA MET A 65 8.39 -3.87 5.51
C MET A 65 7.66 -4.04 4.17
N VAL A 66 6.33 -3.99 4.18
CA VAL A 66 5.54 -4.03 2.93
C VAL A 66 5.85 -2.78 2.11
N ILE A 67 6.03 -2.90 0.81
CA ILE A 67 6.24 -1.80 -0.12
C ILE A 67 5.27 -1.97 -1.29
N PHE A 68 4.93 -0.87 -1.95
CA PHE A 68 4.28 -0.93 -3.26
C PHE A 68 5.36 -1.26 -4.29
N SER A 69 5.17 -2.37 -5.01
CA SER A 69 6.12 -2.83 -6.02
C SER A 69 5.91 -2.18 -7.38
N ASP A 70 4.80 -1.46 -7.56
CA ASP A 70 4.51 -0.77 -8.80
C ASP A 70 5.42 0.44 -8.96
N ARG A 71 6.11 0.51 -10.10
CA ARG A 71 6.77 1.73 -10.55
C ARG A 71 5.74 2.62 -11.23
N ILE A 72 5.30 3.65 -10.52
CA ILE A 72 4.41 4.69 -11.03
C ILE A 72 5.19 5.99 -11.15
N GLU A 73 5.27 6.50 -12.37
CA GLU A 73 5.85 7.79 -12.70
C GLU A 73 4.72 8.83 -12.75
N ARG A 74 4.91 10.02 -12.16
CA ARG A 74 3.97 11.14 -12.35
C ARG A 74 4.18 11.66 -13.77
N THR A 75 3.44 11.13 -14.74
CA THR A 75 3.37 11.72 -16.09
C THR A 75 2.38 12.86 -16.16
#